data_AF-A0A7L4QW06-F1
#
_entry.id   AF-A0A7L4QW06-F1
#
_cell.length_a   1.000
_cell.length_b   1.000
_cell.length_c   1.000
_cell.angle_alpha   90.00
_cell.angle_beta   90.00
_cell.angle_gamma   90.00
#
_symmetry.space_group_name_H-M   'P 1'
#
loop_
_entity.id
_entity.type
_entity.pdbx_description
1 polymer ?
#
loop_
_entity_poly.entity_id
_entity_poly.type
_entity_poly.pdbx_seq_one_letter_code
_entity_poly.pdbx_strand_id
1 'polypeptide(L)'
;RKEILKKVDWRTLIFFASLFVLMQSVYQTGFFQSVIDYSRMTTIPLIMTVSVVVSQFISNVPFVALFQPIIIQQGMSVQQILALAAGSTIAGNLTILGAASNVIVIQQAEKEGYTLSFWEFFRVGLPLTILNIIVFSLFLSF
;
A
#
# COMPACT_ATOMS: atom_id res chain seq x y z
N ARG A 1 8.34 -34.14 3.82
CA ARG A 1 8.58 -32.84 4.52
C ARG A 1 9.64 -31.98 3.84
N LYS A 2 10.88 -32.43 3.58
CA LYS A 2 11.93 -31.65 2.88
C LYS A 2 11.56 -31.20 1.45
N GLU A 3 10.85 -32.04 0.70
CA GLU A 3 10.31 -31.74 -0.64
C GLU A 3 9.38 -30.52 -0.67
N ILE A 4 8.60 -30.30 0.38
CA ILE A 4 7.66 -29.17 0.48
C ILE A 4 8.44 -27.86 0.72
N LEU A 5 9.46 -27.91 1.58
CA LEU A 5 10.31 -26.75 1.87
C LEU A 5 11.10 -26.28 0.64
N LYS A 6 11.42 -27.17 -0.31
CA LYS A 6 12.07 -26.80 -1.58
C LYS A 6 11.15 -26.05 -2.54
N LYS A 7 9.81 -26.17 -2.39
CA LYS A 7 8.82 -25.48 -3.23
C LYS A 7 8.47 -24.09 -2.73
N VAL A 8 8.96 -23.69 -1.55
CA VAL A 8 8.72 -22.37 -0.97
C VAL A 8 9.60 -21.34 -1.69
N ASP A 9 9.00 -20.20 -2.06
CA ASP A 9 9.77 -19.08 -2.62
C ASP A 9 10.48 -18.29 -1.51
N TRP A 10 11.63 -18.82 -1.09
CA TRP A 10 12.45 -18.22 -0.04
C TRP A 10 12.93 -16.80 -0.39
N ARG A 11 13.11 -16.48 -1.68
CA ARG A 11 13.56 -15.15 -2.10
C ARG A 11 12.49 -14.10 -1.79
N THR A 12 11.25 -14.39 -2.16
CA THR A 12 10.09 -13.55 -1.85
C THR A 12 9.87 -13.39 -0.34
N LEU A 13 10.00 -14.48 0.44
CA LEU A 13 9.83 -14.41 1.90
C LEU A 13 10.90 -13.53 2.58
N ILE A 14 12.17 -13.69 2.20
CA ILE A 14 13.27 -12.89 2.74
C ILE A 14 13.11 -11.42 2.34
N PHE A 15 12.65 -11.14 1.12
CA PHE A 15 12.33 -9.79 0.66
C PHE A 15 11.26 -9.13 1.55
N PHE A 16 10.13 -9.80 1.84
CA PHE A 16 9.09 -9.23 2.69
C PHE A 16 9.53 -9.08 4.16
N ALA A 17 10.27 -10.05 4.70
CA ALA A 17 10.82 -9.93 6.04
C ALA A 17 11.73 -8.70 6.16
N SER A 18 12.60 -8.49 5.16
CA SER A 18 13.51 -7.33 5.11
C SER A 18 12.74 -6.02 4.93
N LEU A 19 11.71 -6.01 4.06
CA LEU A 19 10.85 -4.86 3.85
C LEU A 19 10.15 -4.46 5.15
N PHE A 20 9.55 -5.39 5.90
CA PHE A 20 8.87 -5.07 7.16
C PHE A 20 9.82 -4.54 8.24
N VAL A 21 11.03 -5.09 8.34
CA VAL A 21 12.07 -4.58 9.27
C VAL A 21 12.49 -3.16 8.86
N LEU A 22 12.71 -2.92 7.56
CA LEU A 22 13.03 -1.59 7.04
C LEU A 22 11.92 -0.59 7.35
N MET A 23 10.66 -0.96 7.09
CA MET A 23 9.52 -0.08 7.33
C MET A 23 9.35 0.27 8.80
N GLN A 24 9.53 -0.71 9.70
CA GLN A 24 9.52 -0.44 11.13
C GLN A 24 10.68 0.48 11.55
N SER A 25 11.84 0.35 10.93
CA SER A 25 12.99 1.23 11.19
C SER A 25 12.70 2.67 10.76
N VAL A 26 12.13 2.87 9.57
CA VAL A 26 11.71 4.20 9.06
C VAL A 26 10.61 4.81 9.93
N TYR A 27 9.72 4.00 10.50
CA TYR A 27 8.72 4.50 11.45
C TYR A 27 9.34 5.06 12.72
N GLN A 28 10.34 4.36 13.27
CA GLN A 28 11.02 4.78 14.50
C GLN A 28 11.82 6.07 14.32
N THR A 29 12.22 6.43 13.11
CA THR A 29 12.88 7.73 12.85
C THR A 29 11.90 8.90 12.91
N GLY A 30 10.58 8.67 12.89
CA GLY A 30 9.59 9.73 12.86
C GLY A 30 9.41 10.36 11.47
N PHE A 31 10.00 9.80 10.41
CA PHE A 31 10.00 10.41 9.07
C PHE A 31 8.57 10.69 8.58
N PHE A 32 7.68 9.69 8.58
CA PHE A 32 6.31 9.88 8.12
C PHE A 32 5.52 10.82 9.04
N GLN A 33 5.79 10.78 10.35
CA GLN A 33 5.16 11.64 11.34
C GLN A 33 5.56 13.11 11.18
N SER A 34 6.76 13.38 10.66
CA SER A 34 7.24 14.73 10.33
C SER A 34 6.75 15.24 8.98
N VAL A 35 6.55 14.34 8.01
CA VAL A 35 6.19 14.70 6.62
C VAL A 35 4.68 14.79 6.42
N ILE A 36 3.91 13.96 7.13
CA ILE A 36 2.46 13.91 7.01
C ILE A 36 1.84 14.68 8.16
N ASP A 37 1.29 15.85 7.85
CA ASP A 37 0.50 16.61 8.81
C ASP A 37 -0.90 16.02 8.94
N TYR A 38 -1.03 15.05 9.84
CA TYR A 38 -2.29 14.35 10.10
C TYR A 38 -3.42 15.29 10.55
N SER A 39 -3.09 16.44 11.16
CA SER A 39 -4.09 17.42 11.60
C SER A 39 -4.87 18.05 10.43
N ARG A 40 -4.29 18.03 9.22
CA ARG A 40 -4.88 18.58 8.00
C ARG A 40 -5.58 17.51 7.17
N MET A 41 -5.52 16.23 7.56
CA MET A 41 -6.20 15.11 6.90
C MET A 41 -7.67 15.05 7.31
N THR A 42 -8.40 16.13 7.07
CA THR A 42 -9.80 16.28 7.52
C THR A 42 -10.80 15.72 6.52
N THR A 43 -10.45 15.72 5.22
CA THR A 43 -11.37 15.32 4.14
C THR A 43 -11.07 13.91 3.61
N ILE A 44 -12.13 13.18 3.28
CA ILE A 44 -12.07 11.81 2.75
C ILE A 44 -11.18 11.71 1.49
N PRO A 45 -11.33 12.57 0.47
CA PRO A 45 -10.51 12.49 -0.73
C PRO A 45 -9.02 12.71 -0.43
N LEU A 46 -8.70 13.64 0.48
CA LEU A 46 -7.32 13.90 0.87
C LEU A 46 -6.70 12.70 1.60
N ILE A 47 -7.44 12.11 2.55
CA ILE A 47 -7.00 10.88 3.24
C ILE A 47 -6.72 9.78 2.23
N MET A 48 -7.64 9.57 1.28
CA MET A 48 -7.47 8.57 0.23
C MET A 48 -6.24 8.83 -0.63
N THR A 49 -6.06 10.05 -1.14
CA THR A 49 -4.93 10.40 -2.01
C THR A 49 -3.59 10.22 -1.27
N VAL A 50 -3.48 10.72 -0.04
CA VAL A 50 -2.26 10.54 0.77
C VAL A 50 -2.01 9.05 1.01
N SER A 51 -3.06 8.28 1.31
CA SER A 51 -2.93 6.83 1.53
C SER A 51 -2.46 6.11 0.27
N VAL A 52 -2.99 6.46 -0.90
CA VAL A 52 -2.54 5.89 -2.19
C VAL A 52 -1.05 6.17 -2.41
N VAL A 53 -0.61 7.41 -2.21
CA VAL A 53 0.76 7.84 -2.48
C VAL A 53 1.74 7.20 -1.49
N VAL A 54 1.45 7.27 -0.20
CA VAL A 54 2.36 6.78 0.85
C VAL A 54 2.41 5.25 0.82
N SER A 55 1.28 4.56 0.60
CA SER A 55 1.25 3.09 0.52
C SER A 55 2.08 2.53 -0.66
N GLN A 56 2.40 3.33 -1.70
CA GLN A 56 3.33 2.89 -2.75
C GLN A 56 4.71 2.48 -2.21
N PHE A 57 5.14 3.08 -1.11
CA PHE A 57 6.48 2.87 -0.55
C PHE A 57 6.48 1.85 0.59
N ILE A 58 5.39 1.81 1.37
CA ILE A 58 5.31 1.04 2.61
C ILE A 58 4.59 -0.31 2.41
N SER A 59 3.90 -0.48 1.27
CA SER A 59 2.94 -1.54 1.03
C SER A 59 1.73 -1.47 1.98
N ASN A 60 0.62 -2.07 1.57
CA ASN A 60 -0.68 -1.86 2.22
C ASN A 60 -0.72 -2.25 3.71
N VAL A 61 -0.15 -3.43 4.05
CA VAL A 61 -0.23 -3.98 5.41
C VAL A 61 0.60 -3.17 6.40
N PRO A 62 1.90 -2.90 6.15
CA PRO A 62 2.66 -2.03 7.04
C PRO A 62 2.09 -0.62 7.09
N PHE A 63 1.61 -0.07 5.96
CA PHE A 63 1.01 1.26 5.94
C PHE A 63 -0.12 1.42 6.97
N VAL A 64 -1.07 0.46 7.02
CA VAL A 64 -2.18 0.52 7.99
C VAL A 64 -1.66 0.38 9.42
N ALA A 65 -0.68 -0.51 9.66
CA ALA A 65 -0.08 -0.67 10.99
C ALA A 65 0.60 0.62 11.49
N LEU A 66 1.23 1.38 10.60
CA LEU A 66 1.86 2.67 10.93
C LEU A 66 0.85 3.75 11.32
N PHE A 67 -0.34 3.72 10.72
CA PHE A 67 -1.40 4.69 11.00
C PHE A 67 -2.27 4.32 12.20
N GLN A 68 -2.21 3.07 12.67
CA GLN A 68 -3.00 2.59 13.80
C GLN A 68 -2.89 3.46 15.07
N PRO A 69 -1.70 3.93 15.51
CA PRO A 69 -1.59 4.80 16.67
C PRO A 69 -2.28 6.16 16.46
N ILE A 70 -2.23 6.71 15.25
CA ILE A 70 -2.83 8.00 14.90
C ILE A 70 -4.36 7.89 14.89
N ILE A 71 -4.88 6.80 14.32
CA ILE A 71 -6.33 6.49 14.34
C ILE A 71 -6.85 6.47 15.78
N ILE A 72 -6.11 5.84 16.70
CA ILE A 72 -6.49 5.73 18.11
C ILE A 72 -6.37 7.07 18.85
N GLN A 73 -5.29 7.83 18.61
CA GLN A 73 -5.01 9.07 19.34
C GLN A 73 -5.83 10.28 18.86
N GLN A 74 -6.11 10.38 17.56
CA GLN A 74 -6.82 11.52 16.98
C GLN A 74 -8.34 11.33 16.91
N GLY A 75 -8.86 10.14 17.25
CA GLY A 75 -10.29 9.87 17.25
C GLY A 75 -10.92 9.98 15.86
N MET A 76 -10.25 9.45 14.84
CA MET A 76 -10.74 9.47 13.46
C MET A 76 -12.15 8.85 13.37
N SER A 77 -13.01 9.45 12.55
CA SER A 77 -14.34 8.89 12.30
C SER A 77 -14.24 7.56 11.53
N VAL A 78 -15.30 6.75 11.62
CA VAL A 78 -15.38 5.49 10.87
C VAL A 78 -15.17 5.71 9.37
N GLN A 79 -15.74 6.78 8.80
CA GLN A 79 -15.56 7.13 7.39
C GLN A 79 -14.10 7.44 7.05
N GLN A 80 -13.38 8.13 7.92
CA GLN A 80 -11.96 8.45 7.71
C GLN A 80 -11.09 7.19 7.79
N ILE A 81 -11.39 6.27 8.71
CA ILE A 81 -10.70 4.97 8.81
C ILE A 81 -10.97 4.13 7.55
N LEU A 82 -12.21 4.09 7.09
CA LEU A 82 -12.58 3.40 5.84
C LEU A 82 -11.91 4.03 4.62
N ALA A 83 -11.79 5.36 4.57
CA ALA A 83 -11.09 6.08 3.51
C ALA A 83 -9.59 5.71 3.47
N LEU A 84 -8.95 5.62 4.64
CA LEU A 84 -7.56 5.22 4.76
C LEU A 84 -7.35 3.75 4.33
N ALA A 85 -8.23 2.85 4.77
CA ALA A 85 -8.20 1.44 4.39
C ALA A 85 -8.44 1.25 2.88
N ALA A 86 -9.43 1.96 2.32
CA ALA A 86 -9.73 1.95 0.89
C ALA A 86 -8.55 2.49 0.08
N GLY A 87 -8.01 3.65 0.47
CA GLY A 87 -6.83 4.27 -0.14
C GLY A 87 -5.60 3.35 -0.12
N SER A 88 -5.30 2.75 1.03
CA SER A 88 -4.24 1.74 1.14
C SER A 88 -4.47 0.56 0.18
N THR A 89 -5.69 0.05 0.09
CA THR A 89 -5.99 -1.12 -0.75
C THR A 89 -5.83 -0.83 -2.24
N ILE A 90 -6.41 0.27 -2.72
CA ILE A 90 -6.35 0.66 -4.14
C ILE A 90 -4.98 1.18 -4.55
N ALA A 91 -4.10 1.52 -3.60
CA ALA A 91 -2.72 1.87 -3.87
C ALA A 91 -2.02 0.77 -4.68
N GLY A 92 -2.35 -0.50 -4.43
CA GLY A 92 -1.83 -1.64 -5.17
C GLY A 92 -2.15 -1.60 -6.68
N ASN A 93 -3.16 -0.85 -7.11
CA ASN A 93 -3.48 -0.72 -8.53
C ASN A 93 -2.54 0.25 -9.25
N LEU A 94 -1.88 1.17 -8.55
CA LEU A 94 -1.15 2.28 -9.17
C LEU A 94 0.21 1.85 -9.71
N THR A 95 1.02 1.17 -8.89
CA THR A 95 2.37 0.72 -9.29
C THR A 95 2.62 -0.73 -8.90
N ILE A 96 3.64 -1.33 -9.53
CA ILE A 96 4.14 -2.65 -9.20
C ILE A 96 4.53 -2.76 -7.70
N LEU A 97 5.07 -1.70 -7.12
CA LEU A 97 5.55 -1.70 -5.74
C LEU A 97 4.42 -1.48 -4.72
N GLY A 98 3.27 -0.96 -5.17
CA GLY A 98 2.14 -0.65 -4.29
C GLY A 98 1.57 -1.85 -3.55
N ALA A 99 1.71 -3.06 -4.11
CA ALA A 99 1.28 -4.27 -3.42
C ALA A 99 2.30 -5.40 -3.53
N ALA A 100 2.48 -6.09 -2.40
CA ALA A 100 3.23 -7.33 -2.30
C ALA A 100 2.84 -8.36 -3.39
N SER A 101 1.53 -8.50 -3.63
CA SER A 101 0.97 -9.42 -4.62
C SER A 101 1.45 -9.14 -6.05
N ASN A 102 1.63 -7.86 -6.41
CA ASN A 102 2.06 -7.48 -7.76
C ASN A 102 3.50 -7.95 -8.01
N VAL A 103 4.39 -7.74 -7.03
CA VAL A 103 5.78 -8.22 -7.10
C VAL A 103 5.82 -9.73 -7.24
N ILE A 104 4.99 -10.46 -6.49
CA ILE A 104 4.89 -11.94 -6.58
C ILE A 104 4.46 -12.38 -7.98
N VAL A 105 3.41 -11.76 -8.51
CA VAL A 105 2.88 -12.09 -9.85
C VAL A 105 3.92 -11.82 -10.93
N ILE A 106 4.64 -10.70 -10.85
CA ILE A 106 5.67 -10.35 -11.84
C ILE A 106 6.87 -11.29 -11.73
N GLN A 107 7.35 -11.57 -10.51
CA GLN A 107 8.43 -12.54 -10.31
C GLN A 107 8.07 -13.93 -10.85
N GLN A 108 6.80 -14.33 -10.76
CA GLN A 108 6.35 -15.58 -11.33
C GLN A 108 6.21 -15.52 -12.85
N ALA A 109 5.71 -14.41 -13.40
CA ALA A 109 5.63 -14.19 -14.84
C ALA A 109 7.02 -14.21 -15.51
N GLU A 110 8.02 -13.60 -14.86
CA GLU A 110 9.41 -13.56 -15.34
C GLU A 110 10.01 -14.96 -15.44
N LYS A 111 9.68 -15.87 -14.50
CA LYS A 111 10.12 -17.28 -14.56
C LYS A 111 9.54 -18.03 -15.76
N GLU A 112 8.35 -17.62 -16.24
CA GLU A 112 7.68 -18.17 -17.43
C GLU A 112 8.08 -17.41 -18.72
N GLY A 113 9.00 -16.44 -18.63
CA GLY A 113 9.48 -15.67 -19.78
C GLY A 113 8.64 -14.43 -20.15
N TYR A 114 7.63 -14.09 -19.35
CA TYR A 114 6.84 -12.87 -19.52
C TYR A 114 7.40 -11.77 -18.63
N THR A 115 7.70 -10.60 -19.21
CA THR A 115 8.15 -9.43 -18.46
C THR A 115 7.07 -8.35 -18.52
N LEU A 116 6.87 -7.65 -17.41
CA LEU A 116 5.96 -6.52 -17.34
C LEU A 116 6.73 -5.31 -16.83
N SER A 117 6.84 -4.27 -17.65
CA SER A 117 7.54 -3.06 -17.26
C SER A 117 6.74 -2.23 -16.27
N PHE A 118 7.45 -1.44 -15.47
CA PHE A 118 6.85 -0.46 -14.55
C PHE A 118 5.87 0.48 -15.27
N TRP A 119 6.23 0.95 -16.45
CA TRP A 119 5.41 1.89 -17.23
C TRP A 119 4.15 1.26 -17.80
N GLU A 120 4.22 0.00 -18.26
CA GLU A 120 3.03 -0.73 -18.73
C GLU A 120 2.01 -0.91 -17.61
N PHE A 121 2.49 -1.32 -16.43
CA PHE A 121 1.63 -1.45 -15.25
C PHE A 121 1.05 -0.09 -14.85
N PHE A 122 1.88 0.95 -14.72
CA PHE A 122 1.46 2.28 -14.29
C PHE A 122 0.45 2.92 -15.24
N ARG A 123 0.62 2.76 -16.56
CA ARG A 123 -0.28 3.36 -17.56
C ARG A 123 -1.70 2.81 -17.47
N VAL A 124 -1.86 1.54 -17.11
CA VAL A 124 -3.18 0.92 -16.87
C VAL A 124 -3.66 1.18 -15.45
N GLY A 125 -2.75 1.15 -14.48
CA GLY A 125 -3.02 1.32 -13.07
C GLY A 125 -3.49 2.72 -12.69
N LEU A 126 -2.92 3.76 -13.28
CA LEU A 126 -3.24 5.16 -12.99
C LEU A 126 -4.74 5.49 -13.24
N PRO A 127 -5.32 5.25 -14.43
CA PRO A 127 -6.73 5.56 -14.66
C PRO A 127 -7.66 4.73 -13.77
N LEU A 128 -7.33 3.47 -13.50
CA LEU A 128 -8.10 2.62 -12.58
C LEU A 128 -8.05 3.13 -11.14
N THR A 129 -6.89 3.58 -10.68
CA THR A 129 -6.72 4.13 -9.33
C THR A 129 -7.52 5.42 -9.18
N ILE A 130 -7.46 6.33 -10.16
CA ILE A 130 -8.23 7.58 -10.16
C ILE A 130 -9.73 7.29 -10.12
N LEU A 131 -10.22 6.36 -10.96
CA LEU A 131 -11.62 5.98 -10.99
C LEU A 131 -12.08 5.45 -9.62
N ASN A 132 -11.27 4.59 -9.00
CA ASN A 132 -11.58 4.05 -7.66
C ASN A 132 -11.57 5.15 -6.59
N ILE A 133 -10.63 6.11 -6.63
CA ILE A 133 -10.63 7.24 -5.69
C ILE A 133 -11.94 8.01 -5.79
N ILE A 134 -12.42 8.29 -7.00
CA ILE A 134 -13.68 9.01 -7.22
C ILE A 134 -14.86 8.20 -6.67
N VAL A 135 -14.97 6.92 -7.03
CA VAL A 135 -16.08 6.05 -6.61
C VAL A 135 -16.15 5.92 -5.09
N PHE A 136 -15.02 5.62 -4.44
CA PHE A 136 -14.98 5.48 -2.98
C PHE A 136 -15.16 6.81 -2.25
N SER A 137 -14.62 7.90 -2.77
CA SER A 137 -14.83 9.23 -2.18
C SER A 137 -16.29 9.63 -2.22
N LEU A 138 -16.99 9.36 -3.33
CA LEU A 138 -18.43 9.59 -3.45
C LEU A 138 -19.20 8.67 -2.50
N PHE A 139 -18.91 7.37 -2.50
CA PHE A 139 -19.59 6.41 -1.63
C PHE A 139 -19.49 6.77 -0.14
N LEU A 140 -18.30 7.17 0.33
CA LEU A 140 -18.06 7.53 1.73
C LEU A 140 -18.54 8.95 2.08
N SER A 141 -18.97 9.75 1.08
CA SER A 141 -19.57 11.07 1.31
C SER A 141 -21.06 11.02 1.63
N PHE A 142 -21.70 9.86 1.41
CA PHE A 142 -23.08 9.56 1.82
C PHE A 142 -23.11 8.91 3.20
#